data_AF-A0A934XD63-F1
#
_entry.id   AF-A0A934XD63-F1
#
_cell.length_a   1.000
_cell.length_b   1.000
_cell.length_c   1.000
_cell.angle_alpha   90.00
_cell.angle_beta   90.00
_cell.angle_gamma   90.00
#
_symmetry.space_group_name_H-M   'P 1'
#
loop_
_entity.id
_entity.type
_entity.pdbx_description
1 polymer ?
#
loop_
_entity_poly.entity_id
_entity_poly.type
_entity_poly.pdbx_seq_one_letter_code
_entity_poly.pdbx_strand_id
1 'polypeptide(L)'
;MTPLERVYQKFPEQTHFVLDTGVARLIDCQDAAYATLYLDRLEGILALDREAGGVATGYQLTREAGRHLAAWMSVQNAIRVVDLKTRDTARYLAEQSLIERWLGAVKRLGFAVQDVELALEIVECARLVVGSGETRRIGIQQFETLFEKVIESGTESDPKKLSAAIRRARIASLADPDAEPMLQKTGNPDSGKPIFWLARATPGITGCNTGANPVEKQMR
;
A
#
# COMPACT_ATOMS: atom_id res chain seq x y z
N MET A 1 -19.70 1.62 -18.51
CA MET A 1 -18.62 0.61 -18.54
C MET A 1 -18.78 -0.25 -17.31
N THR A 2 -18.92 -1.55 -17.49
CA THR A 2 -18.99 -2.51 -16.37
C THR A 2 -17.60 -2.67 -15.72
N PRO A 3 -17.51 -3.17 -14.48
CA PRO A 3 -16.21 -3.45 -13.86
C PRO A 3 -15.34 -4.40 -14.68
N LEU A 4 -15.92 -5.46 -15.28
CA LEU A 4 -15.18 -6.42 -16.11
C LEU A 4 -14.67 -5.79 -17.41
N GLU A 5 -15.49 -4.98 -18.09
CA GLU A 5 -15.02 -4.22 -19.27
C GLU A 5 -13.83 -3.33 -18.92
N ARG A 6 -13.85 -2.69 -17.74
CA ARG A 6 -12.74 -1.86 -17.27
C ARG A 6 -11.46 -2.67 -17.04
N VAL A 7 -11.55 -3.88 -16.49
CA VAL A 7 -10.39 -4.78 -16.30
C VAL A 7 -9.71 -5.01 -17.64
N TYR A 8 -10.44 -5.47 -18.65
CA TYR A 8 -9.87 -5.81 -19.94
C TYR A 8 -9.35 -4.60 -20.73
N GLN A 9 -9.91 -3.41 -20.50
CA GLN A 9 -9.48 -2.19 -21.22
C GLN A 9 -8.31 -1.46 -20.57
N LYS A 10 -8.23 -1.43 -19.23
CA LYS A 10 -7.27 -0.55 -18.52
C LYS A 10 -6.14 -1.29 -17.82
N PHE A 11 -6.36 -2.55 -17.45
CA PHE A 11 -5.39 -3.33 -16.69
C PHE A 11 -4.60 -4.27 -17.61
N PRO A 12 -3.32 -4.55 -17.32
CA PRO A 12 -2.51 -5.49 -18.08
C PRO A 12 -3.05 -6.92 -18.00
N GLU A 13 -2.87 -7.70 -19.07
CA GLU A 13 -3.35 -9.09 -19.20
C GLU A 13 -2.93 -9.99 -18.03
N GLN A 14 -1.74 -9.78 -17.48
CA GLN A 14 -1.18 -10.57 -16.40
C GLN A 14 -1.97 -10.44 -15.10
N THR A 15 -2.75 -9.36 -14.97
CA THR A 15 -3.57 -9.07 -13.78
C THR A 15 -5.00 -9.60 -13.89
N HIS A 16 -5.50 -9.86 -15.11
CA HIS A 16 -6.92 -10.10 -15.38
C HIS A 16 -7.51 -11.22 -14.52
N PHE A 17 -6.84 -12.37 -14.43
CA PHE A 17 -7.33 -13.50 -13.62
C PHE A 17 -7.63 -13.12 -12.16
N VAL A 18 -6.73 -12.36 -11.53
CA VAL A 18 -6.91 -11.93 -10.14
C VAL A 18 -8.01 -10.87 -10.03
N LEU A 19 -8.06 -9.94 -10.98
CA LEU A 19 -9.05 -8.86 -10.97
C LEU A 19 -10.45 -9.36 -11.27
N ASP A 20 -10.62 -10.28 -12.21
CA ASP A 20 -11.90 -10.93 -12.53
C ASP A 20 -12.45 -11.65 -11.31
N THR A 21 -11.60 -12.44 -10.63
CA THR A 21 -11.94 -13.11 -9.37
C THR A 21 -12.36 -12.11 -8.29
N GLY A 22 -11.62 -11.00 -8.15
CA GLY A 22 -11.93 -9.94 -7.20
C GLY A 22 -13.24 -9.21 -7.51
N VAL A 23 -13.47 -8.87 -8.77
CA VAL A 23 -14.68 -8.19 -9.26
C VAL A 23 -15.91 -9.07 -9.03
N ALA A 24 -15.86 -10.34 -9.45
CA ALA A 24 -16.96 -11.28 -9.23
C ALA A 24 -17.29 -11.40 -7.74
N ARG A 25 -16.26 -11.63 -6.92
CA ARG A 25 -16.40 -11.72 -5.46
C ARG A 25 -17.05 -10.47 -4.84
N LEU A 26 -16.71 -9.27 -5.32
CA LEU A 26 -17.23 -8.02 -4.75
C LEU A 26 -18.63 -7.66 -5.26
N ILE A 27 -18.99 -8.08 -6.47
CA ILE A 27 -20.36 -8.00 -6.97
C ILE A 27 -21.25 -8.92 -6.13
N ASP A 28 -20.85 -10.17 -5.93
CA ASP A 28 -21.59 -11.14 -5.10
C ASP A 28 -21.65 -10.70 -3.64
N CYS A 29 -20.58 -10.07 -3.16
CA CYS A 29 -20.55 -9.47 -1.84
C CYS A 29 -21.60 -8.36 -1.77
N GLN A 30 -21.52 -7.34 -2.63
CA GLN A 30 -22.33 -6.14 -2.50
C GLN A 30 -23.03 -5.76 -3.81
N ASP A 31 -22.28 -5.19 -4.76
CA ASP A 31 -22.80 -4.73 -6.05
C ASP A 31 -21.66 -4.33 -6.99
N ALA A 32 -22.02 -3.96 -8.23
CA ALA A 32 -21.09 -3.48 -9.24
C ALA A 32 -20.40 -2.14 -8.89
N ALA A 33 -21.03 -1.29 -8.07
CA ALA A 33 -20.42 -0.04 -7.63
C ALA A 33 -19.27 -0.31 -6.65
N TYR A 34 -19.43 -1.30 -5.77
CA TYR A 34 -18.38 -1.72 -4.85
C TYR A 34 -17.19 -2.38 -5.56
N ALA A 35 -17.46 -3.19 -6.58
CA ALA A 35 -16.40 -3.70 -7.46
C ALA A 35 -15.70 -2.58 -8.25
N THR A 36 -16.40 -1.50 -8.60
CA THR A 36 -15.80 -0.32 -9.23
C THR A 36 -14.84 0.39 -8.28
N LEU A 37 -15.23 0.60 -7.01
CA LEU A 37 -14.36 1.18 -5.98
C LEU A 37 -13.07 0.37 -5.79
N TYR A 38 -13.16 -0.96 -5.85
CA TYR A 38 -11.99 -1.84 -5.82
C TYR A 38 -11.02 -1.54 -6.97
N LEU A 39 -11.53 -1.40 -8.20
CA LEU A 39 -10.71 -1.06 -9.35
C LEU A 39 -10.13 0.36 -9.25
N ASP A 40 -10.89 1.34 -8.73
CA ASP A 40 -10.40 2.70 -8.48
C ASP A 40 -9.20 2.70 -7.54
N ARG A 41 -9.26 1.91 -6.46
CA ARG A 41 -8.16 1.76 -5.50
C ARG A 41 -6.91 1.16 -6.14
N LEU A 42 -7.09 0.18 -7.02
CA LEU A 42 -5.99 -0.51 -7.69
C LEU A 42 -5.34 0.28 -8.83
N GLU A 43 -6.04 1.21 -9.48
CA GLU A 43 -5.43 2.04 -10.52
C GLU A 43 -4.21 2.81 -9.98
N GLY A 44 -4.28 3.27 -8.73
CA GLY A 44 -3.13 3.91 -8.07
C GLY A 44 -1.97 2.96 -7.81
N ILE A 45 -2.22 1.66 -7.56
CA ILE A 45 -1.15 0.66 -7.39
C ILE A 45 -0.57 0.25 -8.74
N LEU A 46 -1.41 0.10 -9.75
CA LEU A 46 -0.99 -0.21 -11.12
C LEU A 46 -0.07 0.87 -11.71
N ALA A 47 -0.36 2.14 -11.44
CA ALA A 47 0.52 3.23 -11.86
C ALA A 47 1.94 3.05 -11.30
N LEU A 48 2.05 2.72 -10.00
CA LEU A 48 3.33 2.47 -9.34
C LEU A 48 4.05 1.24 -9.88
N ASP A 49 3.31 0.15 -10.09
CA ASP A 49 3.85 -1.10 -10.64
C ASP A 49 4.39 -0.87 -12.06
N ARG A 50 3.71 -0.07 -12.89
CA ARG A 50 4.21 0.33 -14.22
C ARG A 50 5.52 1.10 -14.14
N GLU A 51 5.60 2.09 -13.26
CA GLU A 51 6.80 2.92 -13.09
C GLU A 51 7.98 2.12 -12.55
N ALA A 52 7.72 1.10 -11.73
CA ALA A 52 8.73 0.18 -11.23
C ALA A 52 9.12 -0.94 -12.23
N GLY A 53 8.68 -0.87 -13.48
CA GLY A 53 9.02 -1.86 -14.50
C GLY A 53 8.22 -3.17 -14.40
N GLY A 54 6.99 -3.12 -13.89
CA GLY A 54 6.13 -4.27 -13.61
C GLY A 54 5.91 -5.23 -14.79
N VAL A 55 6.17 -4.82 -16.04
CA VAL A 55 6.19 -5.74 -17.19
C VAL A 55 7.17 -6.91 -16.95
N ALA A 56 8.34 -6.65 -16.37
CA ALA A 56 9.35 -7.68 -16.10
C ALA A 56 8.95 -8.67 -15.00
N THR A 57 8.05 -8.28 -14.09
CA THR A 57 7.58 -9.11 -12.97
C THR A 57 6.15 -9.64 -13.20
N GLY A 58 5.55 -9.33 -14.36
CA GLY A 58 4.16 -9.66 -14.65
C GLY A 58 3.17 -8.96 -13.70
N TYR A 59 3.45 -7.70 -13.37
CA TYR A 59 2.64 -6.83 -12.50
C TYR A 59 2.36 -7.47 -11.13
N GLN A 60 3.41 -8.02 -10.52
CA GLN A 60 3.30 -8.75 -9.25
C GLN A 60 2.67 -7.87 -8.16
N LEU A 61 3.10 -6.62 -8.01
CA LEU A 61 2.57 -5.72 -6.99
C LEU A 61 1.05 -5.52 -7.14
N THR A 62 0.58 -5.27 -8.37
CA THR A 62 -0.84 -5.09 -8.67
C THR A 62 -1.64 -6.38 -8.41
N ARG A 63 -1.09 -7.55 -8.77
CA ARG A 63 -1.73 -8.86 -8.55
C ARG A 63 -1.86 -9.18 -7.07
N GLU A 64 -0.79 -9.03 -6.30
CA GLU A 64 -0.81 -9.29 -4.85
C GLU A 64 -1.77 -8.31 -4.15
N ALA A 65 -1.68 -7.01 -4.46
CA ALA A 65 -2.55 -6.00 -3.88
C ALA A 65 -4.02 -6.25 -4.23
N GLY A 66 -4.33 -6.62 -5.49
CA GLY A 66 -5.69 -6.91 -5.93
C GLY A 66 -6.30 -8.09 -5.18
N ARG A 67 -5.55 -9.19 -5.03
CA ARG A 67 -6.02 -10.37 -4.29
C ARG A 67 -6.35 -10.02 -2.84
N HIS A 68 -5.44 -9.33 -2.16
CA HIS A 68 -5.62 -8.98 -0.75
C HIS A 68 -6.70 -7.93 -0.54
N LEU A 69 -6.79 -6.92 -1.40
CA LEU A 69 -7.81 -5.89 -1.31
C LEU A 69 -9.21 -6.47 -1.53
N ALA A 70 -9.39 -7.33 -2.54
CA ALA A 70 -10.67 -7.99 -2.79
C ALA A 70 -11.10 -8.87 -1.61
N ALA A 71 -10.16 -9.61 -1.02
CA ALA A 71 -10.42 -10.38 0.19
C ALA A 71 -10.86 -9.46 1.34
N TRP A 72 -10.09 -8.41 1.64
CA TRP A 72 -10.37 -7.50 2.75
C TRP A 72 -11.71 -6.77 2.60
N MET A 73 -12.00 -6.25 1.40
CA MET A 73 -13.26 -5.58 1.08
C MET A 73 -14.47 -6.52 1.18
N SER A 74 -14.31 -7.81 0.86
CA SER A 74 -15.43 -8.75 0.86
C SER A 74 -15.85 -9.32 2.24
N VAL A 75 -15.00 -9.18 3.27
CA VAL A 75 -15.21 -9.80 4.60
C VAL A 75 -16.47 -9.28 5.31
N GLN A 76 -17.05 -8.18 4.83
CA GLN A 76 -18.18 -7.51 5.46
C GLN A 76 -19.50 -8.30 5.41
N ASN A 77 -19.64 -9.32 4.55
CA ASN A 77 -20.94 -9.98 4.31
C ASN A 77 -21.16 -11.36 4.93
N ALA A 78 -20.27 -11.83 5.81
CA ALA A 78 -20.61 -12.94 6.71
C ALA A 78 -21.53 -12.52 7.88
N ILE A 79 -21.75 -11.20 8.08
CA ILE A 79 -22.41 -10.64 9.28
C ILE A 79 -23.70 -9.85 8.93
N ARG A 80 -24.15 -9.87 7.67
CA ARG A 80 -25.35 -9.11 7.24
C ARG A 80 -26.70 -9.68 7.72
N VAL A 81 -26.74 -10.88 8.29
CA VAL A 81 -28.02 -11.53 8.67
C VAL A 81 -28.46 -11.19 10.12
N VAL A 82 -27.59 -10.64 10.98
CA VAL A 82 -27.90 -10.58 12.43
C VAL A 82 -27.91 -9.19 13.09
N ASP A 83 -27.26 -8.15 12.57
CA ASP A 83 -27.13 -6.90 13.35
C ASP A 83 -27.51 -5.64 12.55
N LEU A 84 -28.78 -5.22 12.65
CA LEU A 84 -29.32 -4.08 11.91
C LEU A 84 -29.05 -2.73 12.60
N LYS A 85 -28.29 -1.90 11.89
CA LYS A 85 -28.54 -0.47 11.55
C LYS A 85 -27.84 0.70 12.25
N THR A 86 -26.93 0.51 13.21
CA THR A 86 -26.06 1.63 13.66
C THR A 86 -24.61 1.25 13.94
N ARG A 87 -24.36 0.02 14.40
CA ARG A 87 -23.00 -0.51 14.58
C ARG A 87 -22.28 -0.80 13.25
N ASP A 88 -23.03 -1.00 12.17
CA ASP A 88 -22.47 -1.31 10.85
C ASP A 88 -21.73 -0.15 10.21
N THR A 89 -22.19 1.09 10.41
CA THR A 89 -21.57 2.27 9.77
C THR A 89 -20.23 2.62 10.42
N ALA A 90 -20.13 2.63 11.75
CA ALA A 90 -18.87 2.92 12.44
C ALA A 90 -17.80 1.85 12.14
N ARG A 91 -18.19 0.56 12.16
CA ARG A 91 -17.30 -0.54 11.78
C ARG A 91 -16.87 -0.43 10.32
N TYR A 92 -17.81 -0.18 9.41
CA TYR A 92 -17.50 0.01 8.00
C TYR A 92 -16.47 1.13 7.79
N LEU A 93 -16.68 2.29 8.43
CA LEU A 93 -15.77 3.44 8.32
C LEU A 93 -14.39 3.15 8.93
N ALA A 94 -14.31 2.43 10.05
CA ALA A 94 -13.05 1.99 10.63
C ALA A 94 -12.30 1.04 9.67
N GLU A 95 -13.00 0.10 9.05
CA GLU A 95 -12.41 -0.80 8.07
C GLU A 95 -11.96 -0.09 6.79
N GLN A 96 -12.77 0.85 6.28
CA GLN A 96 -12.34 1.67 5.14
C GLN A 96 -11.09 2.47 5.51
N SER A 97 -11.01 3.03 6.71
CA SER A 97 -9.83 3.76 7.19
C SER A 97 -8.58 2.88 7.23
N LEU A 98 -8.69 1.63 7.69
CA LEU A 98 -7.57 0.68 7.68
C LEU A 98 -7.11 0.33 6.25
N ILE A 99 -8.05 0.09 5.34
CA ILE A 99 -7.75 -0.16 3.92
C ILE A 99 -7.05 1.05 3.30
N GLU A 100 -7.55 2.27 3.54
CA GLU A 100 -6.92 3.48 3.00
C GLU A 100 -5.55 3.75 3.64
N ARG A 101 -5.36 3.47 4.94
CA ARG A 101 -4.04 3.54 5.58
C ARG A 101 -3.06 2.56 4.95
N TRP A 102 -3.48 1.32 4.72
CA TRP A 102 -2.69 0.29 4.04
C TRP A 102 -2.31 0.70 2.62
N LEU A 103 -3.29 1.06 1.79
CA LEU A 103 -3.05 1.52 0.42
C LEU A 103 -2.17 2.78 0.39
N GLY A 104 -2.38 3.70 1.34
CA GLY A 104 -1.57 4.90 1.51
C GLY A 104 -0.12 4.58 1.88
N ALA A 105 0.14 3.54 2.67
CA ALA A 105 1.50 3.09 2.98
C ALA A 105 2.17 2.47 1.76
N VAL A 106 1.49 1.59 1.01
CA VAL A 106 2.02 1.03 -0.25
C VAL A 106 2.39 2.14 -1.21
N LYS A 107 1.51 3.14 -1.39
CA LYS A 107 1.73 4.26 -2.30
C LYS A 107 2.87 5.18 -1.85
N ARG A 108 2.89 5.57 -0.57
CA ARG A 108 3.90 6.52 -0.04
C ARG A 108 5.28 5.88 0.09
N LEU A 109 5.35 4.68 0.67
CA LEU A 109 6.61 4.06 1.05
C LEU A 109 7.21 3.21 -0.07
N GLY A 110 6.38 2.58 -0.92
CA GLY A 110 6.89 1.85 -2.08
C GLY A 110 7.51 2.79 -3.13
N PHE A 111 6.88 3.94 -3.36
CA PHE A 111 7.26 4.83 -4.44
C PHE A 111 8.32 5.87 -4.08
N ALA A 112 8.31 6.42 -2.85
CA ALA A 112 9.28 7.44 -2.45
C ALA A 112 10.74 6.97 -2.56
N VAL A 113 10.96 5.66 -2.47
CA VAL A 113 12.29 5.03 -2.55
C VAL A 113 12.48 4.08 -3.73
N GLN A 114 11.48 3.95 -4.60
CA GLN A 114 11.48 3.03 -5.76
C GLN A 114 11.86 1.58 -5.39
N ASP A 115 11.41 1.10 -4.23
CA ASP A 115 11.72 -0.23 -3.73
C ASP A 115 10.46 -1.12 -3.79
N VAL A 116 10.42 -1.98 -4.81
CA VAL A 116 9.31 -2.93 -5.02
C VAL A 116 9.25 -3.99 -3.92
N GLU A 117 10.39 -4.38 -3.34
CA GLU A 117 10.41 -5.38 -2.27
C GLU A 117 9.73 -4.83 -1.02
N LEU A 118 10.02 -3.57 -0.66
CA LEU A 118 9.34 -2.87 0.42
C LEU A 118 7.84 -2.75 0.16
N ALA A 119 7.44 -2.37 -1.07
CA ALA A 119 6.03 -2.26 -1.44
C ALA A 119 5.29 -3.61 -1.30
N LEU A 120 5.92 -4.70 -1.76
CA LEU A 120 5.38 -6.05 -1.65
C LEU A 120 5.27 -6.50 -0.18
N GLU A 121 6.26 -6.20 0.67
CA GLU A 121 6.16 -6.54 2.10
C GLU A 121 5.02 -5.80 2.81
N ILE A 122 4.77 -4.54 2.44
CA ILE A 122 3.60 -3.79 2.96
C ILE A 122 2.30 -4.41 2.43
N VAL A 123 2.25 -4.83 1.15
CA VAL A 123 1.08 -5.52 0.59
C VAL A 123 0.78 -6.82 1.35
N GLU A 124 1.81 -7.60 1.68
CA GLU A 124 1.67 -8.86 2.42
C GLU A 124 1.14 -8.66 3.85
N CYS A 125 1.26 -7.48 4.46
CA CYS A 125 0.67 -7.19 5.78
C CYS A 125 -0.85 -7.38 5.81
N ALA A 126 -1.54 -7.28 4.66
CA ALA A 126 -2.98 -7.55 4.57
C ALA A 126 -3.34 -8.99 4.99
N ARG A 127 -2.38 -9.93 4.97
CA ARG A 127 -2.58 -11.31 5.46
C ARG A 127 -2.84 -11.42 6.96
N LEU A 128 -2.49 -10.38 7.73
CA LEU A 128 -2.82 -10.32 9.15
C LEU A 128 -4.32 -10.14 9.36
N VAL A 129 -5.02 -9.50 8.42
CA VAL A 129 -6.43 -9.16 8.56
C VAL A 129 -7.30 -10.18 7.82
N VAL A 130 -7.52 -11.33 8.48
CA VAL A 130 -8.28 -12.46 7.92
C VAL A 130 -9.41 -12.93 8.83
N GLY A 131 -10.37 -13.65 8.23
CA GLY A 131 -11.48 -14.26 8.95
C GLY A 131 -12.51 -13.25 9.45
N SER A 132 -13.28 -13.64 10.46
CA SER A 132 -14.35 -12.85 11.08
C SER A 132 -14.28 -12.96 12.60
N GLY A 133 -14.94 -12.04 13.32
CA GLY A 133 -15.04 -12.11 14.77
C GLY A 133 -13.70 -11.87 15.48
N GLU A 134 -13.37 -12.74 16.43
CA GLU A 134 -12.17 -12.62 17.29
C GLU A 134 -10.87 -12.64 16.47
N THR A 135 -10.72 -13.61 15.56
CA THR A 135 -9.53 -13.76 14.70
C THR A 135 -9.25 -12.48 13.93
N ARG A 136 -10.30 -11.84 13.41
CA ARG A 136 -10.15 -10.57 12.68
C ARG A 136 -9.78 -9.42 13.62
N ARG A 137 -10.31 -9.38 14.84
CA ARG A 137 -9.98 -8.34 15.82
C ARG A 137 -8.51 -8.41 16.21
N ILE A 138 -8.02 -9.62 16.50
CA ILE A 138 -6.60 -9.87 16.79
C ILE A 138 -5.74 -9.50 15.57
N GLY A 139 -6.15 -9.93 14.39
CA GLY A 139 -5.46 -9.58 13.13
C GLY A 139 -5.36 -8.08 12.88
N ILE A 140 -6.43 -7.33 13.13
CA ILE A 140 -6.45 -5.86 13.04
C ILE A 140 -5.50 -5.26 14.09
N GLN A 141 -5.53 -5.72 15.33
CA GLN A 141 -4.65 -5.21 16.38
C GLN A 141 -3.17 -5.44 16.05
N GLN A 142 -2.83 -6.62 15.52
CA GLN A 142 -1.49 -6.95 15.04
C GLN A 142 -1.08 -6.08 13.85
N PHE A 143 -1.99 -5.89 12.89
CA PHE A 143 -1.78 -4.98 11.77
C PHE A 143 -1.50 -3.55 12.24
N GLU A 144 -2.33 -3.01 13.14
CA GLU A 144 -2.17 -1.65 13.68
C GLU A 144 -0.85 -1.51 14.43
N THR A 145 -0.50 -2.49 15.26
CA THR A 145 0.73 -2.48 16.05
C THR A 145 1.97 -2.54 15.14
N LEU A 146 1.95 -3.37 14.09
CA LEU A 146 3.01 -3.41 13.09
C LEU A 146 3.12 -2.09 12.35
N PHE A 147 1.99 -1.51 11.91
CA PHE A 147 1.97 -0.23 11.21
C PHE A 147 2.55 0.90 12.05
N GLU A 148 2.11 1.04 13.30
CA GLU A 148 2.57 2.06 14.22
C GLU A 148 4.06 1.88 14.58
N LYS A 149 4.45 0.68 15.01
CA LYS A 149 5.78 0.45 15.59
C LYS A 149 6.88 0.24 14.56
N VAL A 150 6.56 -0.27 13.37
CA VAL A 150 7.56 -0.67 12.36
C VAL A 150 7.49 0.21 11.11
N ILE A 151 6.31 0.35 10.51
CA ILE A 151 6.16 1.02 9.20
C ILE A 151 6.18 2.55 9.34
N GLU A 152 5.50 3.08 10.35
CA GLU A 152 5.26 4.52 10.53
C GLU A 152 6.09 5.13 11.67
N SER A 153 6.89 4.32 12.38
CA SER A 153 7.73 4.80 13.49
C SER A 153 8.84 5.74 13.05
N GLY A 154 9.24 5.68 11.78
CA GLY A 154 10.31 6.50 11.20
C GLY A 154 11.71 6.18 11.73
N THR A 155 11.88 5.06 12.45
CA THR A 155 13.16 4.67 13.06
C THR A 155 14.14 4.04 12.07
N GLU A 156 13.65 3.48 10.97
CA GLU A 156 14.46 2.87 9.92
C GLU A 156 14.30 3.65 8.61
N SER A 157 15.41 4.18 8.10
CA SER A 157 15.45 4.97 6.87
C SER A 157 15.97 4.17 5.67
N ASP A 158 16.55 2.99 5.88
CA ASP A 158 16.98 2.09 4.81
C ASP A 158 15.81 1.20 4.34
N PRO A 159 15.34 1.32 3.09
CA PRO A 159 14.22 0.54 2.56
C PRO A 159 14.39 -0.97 2.71
N LYS A 160 15.62 -1.49 2.55
CA LYS A 160 15.89 -2.93 2.63
C LYS A 160 15.79 -3.43 4.06
N LYS A 161 16.30 -2.65 5.01
CA LYS A 161 16.19 -2.99 6.44
C LYS A 161 14.75 -2.88 6.91
N LEU A 162 14.01 -1.86 6.45
CA LEU A 162 12.60 -1.71 6.75
C LEU A 162 11.79 -2.88 6.19
N SER A 163 12.01 -3.26 4.93
CA SER A 163 11.41 -4.45 4.30
C SER A 163 11.68 -5.71 5.13
N ALA A 164 12.93 -5.95 5.53
CA ALA A 164 13.29 -7.10 6.38
C ALA A 164 12.65 -7.03 7.79
N ALA A 165 12.48 -5.84 8.38
CA ALA A 165 11.80 -5.66 9.65
C ALA A 165 10.29 -5.96 9.53
N ILE A 166 9.64 -5.45 8.49
CA ILE A 166 8.22 -5.74 8.18
C ILE A 166 8.01 -7.23 7.97
N ARG A 167 8.84 -7.88 7.14
CA ARG A 167 8.78 -9.32 6.88
C ARG A 167 8.86 -10.13 8.19
N ARG A 168 9.83 -9.82 9.05
CA ARG A 168 10.01 -10.51 10.34
C ARG A 168 8.82 -10.31 11.28
N ALA A 169 8.39 -9.07 11.46
CA ALA A 169 7.23 -8.76 12.29
C ALA A 169 5.98 -9.49 11.81
N ARG A 170 5.71 -9.46 10.51
CA ARG A 170 4.57 -10.14 9.89
C ARG A 170 4.62 -11.66 10.08
N ILE A 171 5.77 -12.30 9.87
CA ILE A 171 5.93 -13.74 10.07
C ILE A 171 5.70 -14.11 11.55
N ALA A 172 6.22 -13.31 12.48
CA ALA A 172 6.01 -13.52 13.91
C ALA A 172 4.53 -13.42 14.29
N SER A 173 3.83 -12.35 13.88
CA SER A 173 2.40 -12.17 14.15
C SER A 173 1.52 -13.24 13.50
N LEU A 174 1.92 -13.81 12.35
CA LEU A 174 1.22 -14.93 11.71
C LEU A 174 1.46 -16.27 12.42
N ALA A 175 2.61 -16.44 13.07
CA ALA A 175 2.96 -17.65 13.80
C ALA A 175 2.36 -17.67 15.21
N ASP A 176 2.34 -16.51 15.87
CA ASP A 176 1.79 -16.32 17.20
C ASP A 176 1.01 -14.98 17.24
N PRO A 177 -0.32 -15.01 17.36
CA PRO A 177 -1.14 -13.80 17.40
C PRO A 177 -0.91 -12.92 18.64
N ASP A 178 -0.23 -13.42 19.67
CA ASP A 178 0.16 -12.67 20.88
C ASP A 178 1.61 -12.16 20.82
N ALA A 179 2.37 -12.48 19.78
CA ALA A 179 3.75 -12.03 19.65
C ALA A 179 3.85 -10.51 19.44
N GLU A 180 4.76 -9.85 20.15
CA GLU A 180 5.11 -8.46 19.85
C GLU A 180 5.94 -8.37 18.56
N PRO A 181 5.72 -7.32 17.72
CA PRO A 181 6.59 -7.10 16.58
C PRO A 181 8.03 -6.87 17.04
N MET A 182 8.94 -7.73 16.58
CA MET A 182 10.34 -7.62 16.98
C MET A 182 11.00 -6.40 16.34
N LEU A 183 11.17 -5.33 17.13
CA LEU A 183 12.06 -4.23 16.80
C LEU A 183 13.49 -4.61 17.20
N GLN A 184 14.41 -4.68 16.24
CA GLN A 184 15.84 -4.61 16.61
C GLN A 184 16.09 -3.22 17.21
N LYS A 185 16.69 -3.15 18.39
CA LYS A 185 17.24 -1.91 18.92
C LYS A 185 18.34 -1.45 17.96
N THR A 186 18.00 -0.62 16.98
CA THR A 186 18.98 0.12 16.19
C THR A 186 19.58 1.16 17.13
N GLY A 187 20.79 0.88 17.62
CA GLY A 187 21.53 1.84 18.42
C GLY A 187 21.91 3.05 17.59
N ASN A 188 21.20 4.16 17.76
CA ASN A 188 21.77 5.51 17.71
C ASN A 188 20.88 6.48 18.53
N PRO A 189 21.34 7.05 19.65
CA PRO A 189 20.49 7.84 20.55
C PRO A 189 20.14 9.26 20.07
N ASP A 190 20.43 9.67 18.83
CA ASP A 190 20.41 11.09 18.42
C ASP A 190 19.56 11.46 17.18
N SER A 191 18.50 10.71 16.83
CA SER A 191 17.57 11.13 15.75
C SER A 191 16.17 11.46 16.26
N GLY A 192 16.08 12.46 17.14
CA GLY A 192 14.83 13.07 17.61
C GLY A 192 14.07 13.90 16.56
N LYS A 193 14.00 13.45 15.31
CA LYS A 193 13.11 14.04 14.29
C LYS A 193 12.45 12.91 13.50
N PRO A 194 11.10 12.86 13.43
CA PRO A 194 10.44 11.93 12.53
C PRO A 194 10.86 12.28 11.09
N ILE A 195 11.57 11.37 10.44
CA ILE A 195 11.93 11.52 9.02
C ILE A 195 10.67 11.17 8.23
N PHE A 196 9.81 12.17 8.06
CA PHE A 196 8.75 12.09 7.06
C PHE A 196 9.45 12.22 5.72
N TRP A 197 9.71 11.07 5.08
CA TRP A 197 10.23 10.89 3.72
C TRP A 197 10.01 12.14 2.86
N LEU A 198 11.04 12.99 2.75
CA LEU A 198 10.98 14.16 1.89
C LEU A 198 10.92 13.67 0.44
N ALA A 199 9.85 14.05 -0.26
CA ALA A 199 9.73 13.92 -1.69
C ALA A 199 11.01 14.44 -2.38
N ARG A 200 11.52 13.69 -3.36
CA ARG A 200 12.69 14.08 -4.13
C ARG A 200 12.49 15.48 -4.73
N ALA A 201 13.49 16.34 -4.56
CA ALA A 201 13.71 17.45 -5.47
C ALA A 201 13.89 16.88 -6.89
N THR A 202 13.13 17.39 -7.85
CA THR A 202 13.35 17.19 -9.28
C THR A 202 14.81 17.51 -9.63
N PRO A 203 15.53 16.67 -10.39
CA PRO A 203 16.86 17.04 -10.88
C PRO A 203 16.70 18.28 -11.76
N GLY A 204 17.33 19.38 -11.32
CA GLY A 204 17.44 20.59 -12.11
C GLY A 204 18.09 20.28 -13.46
N ILE A 205 17.56 20.89 -14.51
CA ILE A 205 18.19 20.98 -15.81
C ILE A 205 19.49 21.76 -15.61
N THR A 206 20.63 21.06 -15.60
CA THR A 206 21.94 21.70 -15.60
C THR A 206 22.40 21.93 -17.04
N GLY A 207 22.50 23.19 -17.43
CA GLY A 207 23.57 23.67 -18.29
C GLY A 207 23.27 23.85 -19.78
N CYS A 208 23.05 25.10 -20.18
CA CYS A 208 23.75 25.65 -21.34
C CYS A 208 24.19 27.08 -21.00
N ASN A 209 25.43 27.18 -20.52
CA ASN A 209 26.15 28.44 -20.35
C ASN A 209 26.93 28.67 -21.66
N THR A 210 26.33 29.39 -22.61
CA THR A 210 27.06 29.86 -23.78
C THR A 210 27.77 31.15 -23.37
N GLY A 211 29.09 31.06 -23.23
CA GLY A 211 29.92 32.21 -22.93
C GLY A 211 29.79 33.29 -24.00
N ALA A 212 29.45 34.50 -23.57
CA ALA A 212 29.70 35.72 -24.31
C ALA A 212 30.45 36.67 -23.36
N ASN A 213 31.72 36.90 -23.68
CA ASN A 213 32.63 37.81 -22.98
C ASN A 213 32.22 39.28 -23.24
N PRO A 214 32.35 40.21 -22.27
CA PRO A 214 31.95 41.59 -22.44
C PRO A 214 33.08 42.39 -23.10
N VAL A 215 32.73 43.22 -24.08
CA VAL A 215 33.60 44.28 -24.60
C VAL A 215 33.13 45.61 -24.01
N GLU A 216 34.04 46.23 -23.27
CA GLU A 216 33.98 47.60 -22.76
C GLU A 216 33.60 48.62 -23.84
N LYS A 217 32.72 49.55 -23.49
CA LYS A 217 32.81 50.93 -24.01
C LYS A 217 32.20 51.92 -23.01
N GLN A 218 33.10 52.60 -22.30
CA GLN A 218 32.88 53.92 -21.72
C GLN A 218 32.42 54.90 -22.82
N MET A 219 31.38 55.69 -22.53
CA MET A 219 31.28 57.12 -22.88
C MET A 219 29.91 57.69 -22.43
N ARG A 220 29.86 58.23 -21.21
CA ARG A 220 29.55 59.63 -20.87
C ARG A 220 29.30 59.78 -19.38
#